data_AF-A0A1B6LL53-F1
#
_entry.id   AF-A0A1B6LL53-F1
#
_cell.length_a   1.000
_cell.length_b   1.000
_cell.length_c   1.000
_cell.angle_alpha   90.00
_cell.angle_beta   90.00
_cell.angle_gamma   90.00
#
_symmetry.space_group_name_H-M   'P 1'
#
loop_
_entity.id
_entity.type
_entity.pdbx_description
1 polymer ?
#
loop_
_entity_poly.entity_id
_entity_poly.type
_entity_poly.pdbx_seq_one_letter_code
_entity_poly.pdbx_strand_id
1 'polypeptide(L)'
;KAFSLRTNFQSLMDTKRSNVEISCLNGLRVIFIIFVVINHRLLNYHILPTYSIKTLVEIIYSIGGVTVNVTSLSVDGFLLLSGTVLAYSFSRKNLNKYHFKTATFYIERYLRLTPLLAGVILYYWTLLVHQQQGPIWLKSAQ
;
A
#
# COMPACT_ATOMS: atom_id res chain seq x y z
N LYS A 1 11.66 22.84 11.28
CA LYS A 1 10.62 22.59 12.30
C LYS A 1 9.90 21.28 11.94
N ALA A 2 10.44 20.12 12.31
CA ALA A 2 9.90 18.81 11.90
C ALA A 2 9.18 18.04 13.03
N PHE A 3 9.36 18.44 14.29
CA PHE A 3 8.97 17.64 15.47
C PHE A 3 7.86 18.25 16.35
N SER A 4 7.11 19.26 15.89
CA SER A 4 5.98 19.79 16.67
C SER A 4 4.71 18.97 16.38
N LEU A 5 4.29 18.12 17.32
CA LEU A 5 3.06 17.32 17.19
C LEU A 5 1.82 18.17 16.95
N ARG A 6 1.67 19.29 17.68
CA ARG A 6 0.51 20.19 17.55
C ARG A 6 0.45 20.84 16.16
N THR A 7 1.59 21.33 15.66
CA THR A 7 1.66 22.00 14.35
C THR A 7 1.48 20.99 13.20
N ASN A 8 2.09 19.81 13.32
CA ASN A 8 1.91 18.73 12.35
C ASN A 8 0.46 18.22 12.34
N PHE A 9 -0.15 18.03 13.51
CA PHE A 9 -1.55 17.59 13.61
C PHE A 9 -2.52 18.63 13.03
N GLN A 10 -2.34 19.92 13.34
CA GLN A 10 -3.12 20.99 12.70
C GLN A 10 -2.93 21.02 11.19
N SER A 11 -1.72 20.77 10.68
CA SER A 11 -1.46 20.66 9.25
C SER A 11 -2.08 19.41 8.61
N LEU A 12 -2.20 18.31 9.36
CA LEU A 12 -2.82 17.06 8.89
C LEU A 12 -4.36 17.15 8.87
N MET A 13 -4.94 17.87 9.84
CA MET A 13 -6.37 18.16 9.91
C MET A 13 -6.82 19.29 8.97
N ASP A 14 -5.89 20.03 8.39
CA ASP A 14 -6.20 21.14 7.48
C ASP A 14 -6.89 20.60 6.21
N THR A 15 -8.17 20.96 6.03
CA THR A 15 -9.00 20.50 4.91
C THR A 15 -9.04 21.54 3.77
N LYS A 16 -8.06 22.45 3.72
CA LYS A 16 -7.91 23.40 2.59
C LYS A 16 -7.89 22.64 1.27
N ARG A 17 -8.83 22.97 0.39
CA ARG A 17 -9.00 22.31 -0.90
C ARG A 17 -8.10 22.96 -1.94
N SER A 18 -7.27 22.15 -2.60
CA SER A 18 -6.61 22.53 -3.84
C SER A 18 -7.62 22.52 -4.97
N ASN A 19 -7.70 23.61 -5.75
CA ASN A 19 -8.56 23.66 -6.94
C ASN A 19 -8.18 22.61 -8.00
N VAL A 20 -7.00 22.00 -7.89
CA VAL A 20 -6.44 21.02 -8.83
C VAL A 20 -6.85 19.58 -8.48
N GLU A 21 -7.37 19.32 -7.27
CA GLU A 21 -7.63 17.97 -6.78
C GLU A 21 -9.12 17.58 -6.81
N ILE A 22 -9.41 16.36 -7.26
CA ILE A 22 -10.76 15.82 -7.24
C ILE A 22 -11.00 15.17 -5.87
N SER A 23 -11.73 15.88 -5.00
CA SER A 23 -11.92 15.49 -3.60
C SER A 23 -12.60 14.13 -3.41
N CYS A 24 -13.57 13.77 -4.27
CA CYS A 24 -14.26 12.48 -4.17
C CYS A 24 -13.32 11.29 -4.48
N LEU A 25 -12.42 11.42 -5.46
CA LEU A 25 -11.40 10.39 -5.72
C LEU A 25 -10.41 10.27 -4.56
N ASN A 26 -10.14 11.37 -3.85
CA ASN A 26 -9.30 11.32 -2.66
C ASN A 26 -9.95 10.51 -1.53
N GLY A 27 -11.24 10.72 -1.27
CA GLY A 27 -12.00 9.91 -0.31
C GLY A 27 -12.06 8.43 -0.71
N LEU A 28 -12.28 8.16 -2.00
CA LEU A 28 -12.31 6.78 -2.51
C LEU A 28 -10.97 6.06 -2.30
N ARG A 29 -9.83 6.74 -2.51
CA ARG A 29 -8.50 6.18 -2.21
C ARG A 29 -8.36 5.77 -0.74
N VAL A 30 -8.90 6.55 0.19
CA VAL A 30 -8.87 6.20 1.63
C VAL A 30 -9.65 4.91 1.89
N ILE A 31 -10.84 4.77 1.29
CA ILE A 31 -11.66 3.55 1.41
C ILE A 31 -10.90 2.33 0.89
N PHE A 32 -10.28 2.42 -0.30
CA PHE A 32 -9.49 1.33 -0.86
C PHE A 32 -8.27 0.99 0.01
N ILE A 33 -7.57 1.98 0.58
CA ILE A 33 -6.46 1.72 1.52
C ILE A 33 -6.95 0.95 2.75
N ILE A 34 -8.10 1.32 3.31
CA ILE A 34 -8.69 0.61 4.47
C ILE A 34 -8.95 -0.85 4.10
N PHE A 35 -9.56 -1.10 2.94
CA PHE A 35 -9.76 -2.47 2.45
C PHE A 35 -8.44 -3.22 2.27
N VAL A 36 -7.43 -2.60 1.66
CA VAL A 36 -6.11 -3.22 1.48
C VAL A 36 -5.50 -3.65 2.82
N VAL A 37 -5.54 -2.79 3.84
CA VAL A 37 -4.99 -3.09 5.17
C VAL A 37 -5.73 -4.24 5.86
N ILE A 38 -7.06 -4.22 5.85
CA ILE A 38 -7.89 -5.27 6.46
C ILE A 38 -7.62 -6.61 5.77
N ASN A 39 -7.64 -6.62 4.44
CA ASN A 39 -7.42 -7.82 3.65
C ASN A 39 -6.01 -8.40 3.83
N HIS A 40 -4.97 -7.56 3.89
CA HIS A 40 -3.60 -8.03 4.19
C HIS A 40 -3.51 -8.63 5.59
N ARG A 41 -4.19 -8.04 6.59
CA ARG A 41 -4.21 -8.61 7.94
C ARG A 41 -4.84 -10.00 7.96
N LEU A 42 -5.96 -10.17 7.26
CA LEU A 42 -6.64 -11.46 7.13
C LEU A 42 -5.78 -12.47 6.37
N LEU A 43 -5.15 -12.07 5.26
CA LEU A 43 -4.25 -12.93 4.50
C LEU A 43 -3.08 -13.42 5.35
N ASN A 44 -2.41 -12.53 6.07
CA ASN A 44 -1.30 -12.91 6.96
C ASN A 44 -1.78 -13.87 8.07
N TYR A 45 -2.99 -13.68 8.59
CA TYR A 45 -3.58 -14.60 9.57
C TYR A 45 -3.80 -16.01 9.00
N HIS A 46 -4.20 -16.14 7.73
CA HIS A 46 -4.38 -17.43 7.08
C HIS A 46 -3.06 -18.11 6.66
N ILE A 47 -2.00 -17.34 6.39
CA ILE A 47 -0.67 -17.85 6.01
C ILE A 47 0.09 -18.42 7.22
N LEU A 48 -0.23 -17.98 8.45
CA LEU A 48 0.33 -18.59 9.65
C LEU A 48 -0.01 -20.09 9.68
N PRO A 49 0.95 -20.96 10.04
CA PRO A 49 0.90 -22.41 9.83
C PRO A 49 0.06 -23.11 10.90
N THR A 50 -1.14 -22.60 11.10
CA THR A 50 -2.12 -23.10 12.05
C THR A 50 -2.99 -24.19 11.44
N TYR A 51 -3.00 -24.30 10.10
CA TYR A 51 -3.90 -25.15 9.33
C TYR A 51 -3.11 -26.10 8.41
N SER A 52 -3.59 -27.34 8.27
CA SER A 52 -3.06 -28.30 7.29
C SER A 52 -3.27 -27.79 5.86
N ILE A 53 -2.38 -28.17 4.93
CA ILE A 53 -2.47 -27.83 3.49
C ILE A 53 -3.85 -28.17 2.90
N LYS A 54 -4.46 -29.28 3.34
CA LYS A 54 -5.82 -29.68 2.89
C LYS A 54 -6.89 -28.68 3.33
N THR A 55 -6.82 -28.22 4.57
CA THR A 55 -7.72 -27.20 5.12
C THR A 55 -7.51 -25.85 4.43
N LEU A 56 -6.29 -25.53 4.03
CA LEU A 56 -5.97 -24.30 3.31
C LEU A 56 -6.62 -24.28 1.92
N VAL A 57 -6.59 -25.41 1.19
CA VAL A 57 -7.28 -25.55 -0.10
C VAL A 57 -8.79 -25.40 0.07
N GLU A 58 -9.38 -26.01 1.10
CA GLU A 58 -10.80 -25.88 1.39
C GLU A 58 -11.20 -24.44 1.74
N ILE A 59 -10.34 -23.70 2.46
CA ILE A 59 -10.53 -22.27 2.77
C ILE A 59 -10.47 -21.41 1.51
N ILE A 60 -9.60 -21.74 0.54
CA ILE A 60 -9.51 -21.03 -0.75
C ILE A 60 -10.80 -21.19 -1.58
N TYR A 61 -11.48 -22.34 -1.49
CA TYR A 61 -12.78 -22.52 -2.14
C TYR A 61 -13.98 -22.05 -1.28
N SER A 62 -13.71 -21.64 -0.04
CA SER A 62 -14.68 -21.10 0.90
C SER A 62 -14.62 -19.56 0.94
N ILE A 63 -15.38 -18.95 1.84
CA ILE A 63 -15.47 -17.51 2.06
C ILE A 63 -14.08 -16.86 2.28
N GLY A 64 -13.10 -17.60 2.81
CA GLY A 64 -11.71 -17.13 2.98
C GLY A 64 -10.98 -16.87 1.65
N GLY A 65 -11.26 -17.65 0.60
CA GLY A 65 -10.71 -17.39 -0.74
C GLY A 65 -11.31 -16.17 -1.42
N VAL A 66 -12.54 -15.79 -1.06
CA VAL A 66 -13.14 -14.52 -1.49
C VAL A 66 -12.29 -13.35 -0.98
N THR A 67 -11.75 -13.43 0.24
CA THR A 67 -10.86 -12.38 0.79
C THR A 67 -9.60 -12.19 -0.04
N VAL A 68 -8.99 -13.26 -0.56
CA VAL A 68 -7.80 -13.15 -1.44
C VAL A 68 -8.13 -12.42 -2.74
N ASN A 69 -9.24 -12.77 -3.37
CA ASN A 69 -9.71 -12.10 -4.59
C ASN A 69 -10.05 -10.63 -4.34
N VAL A 70 -10.74 -10.33 -3.23
CA VAL A 70 -11.05 -8.96 -2.80
C VAL A 70 -9.78 -8.17 -2.49
N THR A 71 -8.73 -8.81 -1.99
CA THR A 71 -7.41 -8.19 -1.76
C THR A 71 -6.84 -7.63 -3.06
N SER A 72 -6.74 -8.47 -4.10
CA SER A 72 -6.20 -8.05 -5.40
C SER A 72 -7.01 -6.90 -5.99
N LEU A 73 -8.34 -7.05 -6.03
CA LEU A 73 -9.25 -6.03 -6.54
C LEU A 73 -9.12 -4.69 -5.80
N SER A 74 -8.91 -4.74 -4.47
CA SER A 74 -8.74 -3.53 -3.66
C SER A 74 -7.42 -2.81 -3.97
N VAL A 75 -6.34 -3.56 -4.17
CA VAL A 75 -5.03 -3.01 -4.56
C VAL A 75 -5.10 -2.40 -5.96
N ASP A 76 -5.72 -3.10 -6.91
CA ASP A 76 -5.88 -2.64 -8.29
C ASP A 76 -6.72 -1.34 -8.34
N GLY A 77 -7.82 -1.29 -7.59
CA GLY A 77 -8.64 -0.10 -7.46
C GLY A 77 -7.87 1.09 -6.86
N PHE A 78 -7.07 0.84 -5.82
CA PHE A 78 -6.21 1.87 -5.22
C PHE A 78 -5.18 2.42 -6.22
N LEU A 79 -4.50 1.54 -6.97
CA LEU A 79 -3.47 1.92 -7.94
C LEU A 79 -4.08 2.68 -9.12
N LEU A 80 -5.22 2.22 -9.64
CA LEU A 80 -5.93 2.88 -10.74
C LEU A 80 -6.38 4.29 -10.35
N LEU A 81 -6.99 4.46 -9.19
CA LEU A 81 -7.41 5.79 -8.70
C LEU A 81 -6.22 6.71 -8.45
N SER A 82 -5.16 6.19 -7.85
CA SER A 82 -3.94 6.95 -7.59
C SER A 82 -3.25 7.40 -8.88
N GLY A 83 -3.17 6.51 -9.87
CA GLY A 83 -2.67 6.82 -11.21
C GLY A 83 -3.54 7.85 -11.93
N THR A 84 -4.87 7.72 -11.83
CA THR A 84 -5.83 8.63 -12.47
C THR A 84 -5.74 10.03 -11.88
N VAL A 85 -5.71 10.18 -10.56
CA VAL A 85 -5.55 11.49 -9.90
C VAL A 85 -4.19 12.11 -10.24
N LEU A 86 -3.13 11.30 -10.29
CA LEU A 86 -1.81 11.77 -10.68
C LEU A 86 -1.83 12.29 -12.12
N ALA A 87 -2.37 11.53 -13.06
CA ALA A 87 -2.48 11.93 -14.47
C ALA A 87 -3.35 13.18 -14.63
N TYR A 88 -4.48 13.28 -13.93
CA TYR A 88 -5.36 14.44 -13.97
C TYR A 88 -4.68 15.70 -13.41
N SER A 89 -4.07 15.60 -12.22
CA SER A 89 -3.33 16.70 -11.58
C SER A 89 -2.16 17.14 -12.44
N PHE A 90 -1.47 16.17 -13.05
CA PHE A 90 -0.36 16.40 -13.97
C PHE A 90 -0.79 17.14 -15.23
N SER A 91 -1.83 16.66 -15.93
CA SER A 91 -2.37 17.33 -17.11
C SER A 91 -2.79 18.75 -16.78
N ARG A 92 -3.48 18.96 -15.66
CA ARG A 92 -3.95 20.29 -15.26
C ARG A 92 -2.83 21.27 -14.90
N LYS A 93 -1.73 20.79 -14.32
CA LYS A 93 -0.54 21.61 -14.02
C LYS A 93 0.28 21.95 -15.27
N ASN A 94 0.27 21.09 -16.29
CA ASN A 94 1.08 21.25 -17.49
C ASN A 94 0.36 21.89 -18.67
N LEU A 95 -0.95 22.15 -18.58
CA LEU A 95 -1.70 22.93 -19.59
C LEU A 95 -1.04 24.29 -19.94
N ASN A 96 -0.26 24.87 -19.00
CA ASN A 96 0.41 26.16 -19.19
C ASN A 96 1.95 26.09 -19.39
N LYS A 97 2.57 24.89 -19.48
CA LYS A 97 4.04 24.76 -19.60
C LYS A 97 4.45 23.98 -20.85
N TYR A 98 5.13 24.66 -21.76
CA TYR A 98 5.57 24.13 -23.07
C TYR A 98 6.76 23.15 -23.00
N HIS A 99 7.50 23.09 -21.87
CA HIS A 99 8.68 22.23 -21.72
C HIS A 99 8.60 21.39 -20.45
N PHE A 100 8.16 20.14 -20.59
CA PHE A 100 8.13 19.15 -19.51
C PHE A 100 9.44 18.34 -19.47
N LYS A 101 10.13 18.33 -18.33
CA LYS A 101 11.31 17.48 -18.08
C LYS A 101 10.89 16.11 -17.54
N THR A 102 10.43 15.24 -18.44
CA THR A 102 9.99 13.87 -18.12
C THR A 102 11.02 13.07 -17.32
N ALA A 103 12.29 13.16 -17.71
CA ALA A 103 13.38 12.42 -17.06
C ALA A 103 13.53 12.78 -15.57
N THR A 104 13.51 14.07 -15.23
CA THR A 104 13.66 14.54 -13.85
C THR A 104 12.51 14.05 -12.96
N PHE A 105 11.27 14.03 -13.48
CA PHE A 105 10.10 13.54 -12.75
C PHE A 105 10.23 12.05 -12.37
N TYR A 106 10.67 11.21 -13.31
CA TYR A 106 10.87 9.79 -13.01
C TYR A 106 12.05 9.55 -12.07
N ILE A 107 13.15 10.29 -12.22
CA ILE A 107 14.31 10.19 -11.33
C ILE A 107 13.92 10.51 -9.88
N GLU A 108 13.21 11.62 -9.64
CA GLU A 108 12.73 11.98 -8.30
C GLU A 108 11.78 10.91 -7.71
N ARG A 109 10.93 10.32 -8.55
CA ARG A 109 10.03 9.24 -8.15
C ARG A 109 10.81 7.99 -7.74
N TYR A 110 11.81 7.57 -8.51
CA TYR A 110 12.64 6.42 -8.19
C TYR A 110 13.46 6.67 -6.92
N LEU A 111 14.15 7.81 -6.83
CA LEU A 111 14.94 8.16 -5.64
C LEU A 111 14.11 8.19 -4.35
N ARG A 112 12.81 8.51 -4.44
CA ARG A 112 11.90 8.47 -3.29
C ARG A 112 11.43 7.05 -2.93
N LEU A 113 11.20 6.18 -3.91
CA LEU A 113 10.68 4.81 -3.69
C LEU A 113 11.78 3.80 -3.32
N THR A 114 12.96 3.91 -3.93
CA THR A 114 14.09 3.00 -3.73
C THR A 114 14.54 2.84 -2.28
N PRO A 115 14.69 3.89 -1.45
CA PRO A 115 15.19 3.71 -0.08
C PRO A 115 14.23 2.89 0.78
N LEU A 116 12.92 3.07 0.59
CA LEU A 116 11.92 2.26 1.29
C LEU A 116 11.99 0.80 0.84
N LEU A 117 12.03 0.56 -0.48
CA LEU A 117 12.11 -0.79 -1.03
C LEU A 117 13.40 -1.50 -0.59
N ALA A 118 14.53 -0.81 -0.61
CA ALA A 118 15.81 -1.33 -0.14
C ALA A 118 15.75 -1.71 1.34
N GLY A 119 15.12 -0.88 2.18
CA GLY A 119 14.90 -1.19 3.59
C GLY A 119 14.05 -2.45 3.80
N VAL A 120 12.97 -2.61 3.02
CA VAL A 120 12.14 -3.82 3.04
C VAL A 120 12.96 -5.05 2.61
N ILE A 121 13.70 -4.97 1.50
CA ILE A 121 14.55 -6.08 1.03
C ILE A 121 15.57 -6.48 2.10
N LEU A 122 16.26 -5.51 2.70
CA LEU A 122 17.22 -5.77 3.78
C LEU A 122 16.55 -6.41 5.01
N TYR A 123 15.35 -5.96 5.38
CA TYR A 123 14.57 -6.57 6.44
C TYR A 123 14.23 -8.04 6.15
N TYR A 124 13.75 -8.34 4.94
CA TYR A 124 13.45 -9.71 4.51
C TYR A 124 14.70 -10.58 4.48
N TRP A 125 15.85 -10.04 4.07
CA TRP A 125 17.09 -10.81 3.97
C TRP A 125 17.74 -11.09 5.33
N THR A 126 17.68 -10.15 6.28
CA THR A 126 18.43 -10.25 7.54
C THR A 126 17.55 -10.58 8.74
N LEU A 127 16.52 -9.77 9.00
CA LEU A 127 15.74 -9.82 10.24
C LEU A 127 14.66 -10.90 10.19
N LEU A 128 14.06 -11.11 9.01
CA LEU A 128 12.98 -12.09 8.86
C LEU A 128 13.46 -13.53 9.11
N VAL A 129 14.71 -13.85 8.74
CA VAL A 129 15.33 -15.16 9.03
C VAL A 129 15.43 -15.44 10.54
N HIS A 130 15.71 -14.41 11.35
CA HIS A 130 15.77 -14.55 12.81
C HIS A 130 14.36 -14.66 13.43
N GLN A 131 13.35 -13.98 12.85
CA GLN A 131 11.95 -14.07 13.28
C GLN A 131 11.33 -15.46 12.97
N GLN A 132 11.89 -16.20 12.02
CA GLN A 132 11.47 -17.55 11.64
C GLN A 132 11.91 -18.66 12.61
N GLN A 133 12.59 -18.32 13.71
CA GLN A 133 13.00 -19.30 14.74
C GLN A 133 11.97 -19.45 15.88
N GLY A 134 10.84 -18.73 15.82
CA GLY A 134 9.78 -18.81 16.83
C GLY A 134 8.95 -20.10 16.80
N PRO A 135 8.27 -20.47 17.90
CA PRO A 135 7.52 -21.73 18.05
C PRO A 135 6.41 -21.92 17.01
N ILE A 136 5.90 -20.82 16.45
CA ILE A 136 4.92 -20.80 15.37
C ILE A 136 5.47 -21.40 14.07
N TRP A 137 6.76 -21.18 13.78
CA TRP A 137 7.41 -21.68 12.55
C TRP A 137 7.82 -23.15 12.67
N LEU A 138 8.23 -23.60 13.85
CA LEU A 138 8.54 -25.01 14.13
C LEU A 138 7.32 -25.92 13.91
N LYS A 139 6.11 -25.42 14.21
CA LYS A 139 4.85 -26.13 13.96
C LYS A 139 4.52 -26.35 12.48
N SER A 140 5.16 -25.58 11.58
CA SER A 140 4.97 -25.67 10.12
C SER A 140 5.91 -26.64 9.41
N ALA A 141 6.97 -27.07 10.10
CA ALA A 141 8.02 -27.92 9.55
C ALA A 141 7.83 -29.42 9.86
N GLN A 142 6.76 -29.78 10.59
CA GLN A 142 6.28 -31.17 10.79
C GLN A 142 5.07 -31.44 9.91
#